data_AF-A0A379ERM9-F1
#
_entry.id   AF-A0A379ERM9-F1
#
_cell.length_a   1.000
_cell.length_b   1.000
_cell.length_c   1.000
_cell.angle_alpha   90.00
_cell.angle_beta   90.00
_cell.angle_gamma   90.00
#
_symmetry.space_group_name_H-M   'P 1'
#
loop_
_entity.id
_entity.type
_entity.pdbx_description
1 polymer ?
#
loop_
_entity_poly.entity_id
_entity_poly.type
_entity_poly.pdbx_seq_one_letter_code
_entity_poly.pdbx_strand_id
1 'polypeptide(L)'
;MQNGPVEELNKTWQTQPALLAASVAIYRVWQQQYPNLKPTLMAGHSLGEYSALVCADVIDFEDAIKLVELRGKLMQQAVPEGTGAMYAIIGLDNEAIIKACADSEQGEVVSAVNFNSPGQVVIAGAKAAVERAAVACKEAGAKRALPLAVSVPSHCALMKPASRSISGFFR
;
A
#
# COMPACT_ATOMS: atom_id res chain seq x y z
N MET A 1 -9.78 14.25 15.98
CA MET A 1 -10.06 13.37 14.84
C MET A 1 -11.32 12.49 15.01
N GLN A 2 -12.21 12.73 15.99
CA GLN A 2 -13.43 11.91 16.15
C GLN A 2 -14.68 12.48 15.44
N ASN A 3 -14.66 13.75 15.00
CA ASN A 3 -15.84 14.45 14.46
C ASN A 3 -15.66 14.95 13.01
N GLY A 4 -14.65 14.45 12.27
CA GLY A 4 -14.40 14.83 10.87
C GLY A 4 -15.05 13.86 9.88
N PRO A 5 -15.33 14.28 8.64
CA PRO A 5 -15.88 13.41 7.61
C PRO A 5 -14.92 12.24 7.29
N VAL A 6 -15.47 11.03 7.19
CA VAL A 6 -14.71 9.78 6.92
C VAL A 6 -14.01 9.86 5.57
N GLU A 7 -14.64 10.53 4.61
CA GLU A 7 -14.15 10.74 3.25
C GLU A 7 -12.84 11.53 3.23
N GLU A 8 -12.69 12.51 4.12
CA GLU A 8 -11.43 13.25 4.25
C GLU A 8 -10.35 12.33 4.82
N LEU A 9 -10.63 11.60 5.90
CA LEU A 9 -9.67 10.67 6.49
C LEU A 9 -9.22 9.57 5.52
N ASN A 10 -10.08 9.16 4.59
CA ASN A 10 -9.79 8.17 3.56
C ASN A 10 -8.89 8.70 2.43
N LYS A 11 -8.65 10.01 2.35
CA LYS A 11 -7.66 10.55 1.42
C LYS A 11 -6.28 10.07 1.83
N THR A 12 -5.58 9.42 0.90
CA THR A 12 -4.30 8.75 1.17
C THR A 12 -3.28 9.64 1.91
N TRP A 13 -3.21 10.95 1.61
CA TRP A 13 -2.31 11.88 2.31
C TRP A 13 -2.72 12.24 3.75
N GLN A 14 -3.99 12.03 4.12
CA GLN A 14 -4.47 12.15 5.50
C GLN A 14 -4.40 10.81 6.24
N THR A 15 -4.75 9.70 5.56
CA THR A 15 -4.73 8.36 6.16
C THR A 15 -3.33 7.95 6.59
N GLN A 16 -2.31 8.21 5.75
CA GLN A 16 -0.94 7.79 6.02
C GLN A 16 -0.36 8.37 7.32
N PRO A 17 -0.36 9.71 7.55
CA PRO A 17 0.13 10.27 8.81
C PRO A 17 -0.73 9.85 10.01
N ALA A 18 -2.05 9.72 9.85
CA ALA A 18 -2.92 9.25 10.93
C ALA A 18 -2.58 7.82 11.37
N LEU A 19 -2.36 6.91 10.41
CA LEU A 19 -2.02 5.51 10.67
C LEU A 19 -0.61 5.37 11.25
N LEU A 20 0.36 6.18 10.80
CA LEU A 20 1.69 6.25 11.41
C LEU A 20 1.59 6.71 12.86
N ALA A 21 0.90 7.82 13.12
CA ALA A 21 0.74 8.38 14.47
C ALA A 21 0.08 7.37 15.43
N ALA A 22 -0.98 6.70 14.99
CA ALA A 22 -1.64 5.67 15.77
C ALA A 22 -0.71 4.49 16.09
N SER A 23 0.04 4.00 15.09
CA SER A 23 0.97 2.87 15.26
C SER A 23 2.10 3.21 16.26
N VAL A 24 2.71 4.38 16.12
CA VAL A 24 3.79 4.85 17.00
C VAL A 24 3.28 5.11 18.42
N ALA A 25 2.07 5.66 18.57
CA ALA A 25 1.46 5.86 19.87
C ALA A 25 1.23 4.53 20.60
N ILE A 26 0.67 3.51 19.90
CA ILE A 26 0.48 2.17 20.45
C ILE A 26 1.82 1.56 20.88
N TYR A 27 2.86 1.65 20.04
CA TYR A 27 4.19 1.14 20.37
C TYR A 27 4.79 1.82 21.60
N ARG A 28 4.70 3.16 21.69
CA ARG A 28 5.23 3.93 22.82
C ARG A 28 4.51 3.60 24.12
N VAL A 29 3.18 3.46 24.10
CA VAL A 29 2.41 3.02 25.28
C VAL A 29 2.80 1.61 25.69
N TRP A 30 2.96 0.69 24.73
CA TRP A 30 3.41 -0.67 25.01
C TRP A 30 4.81 -0.70 25.65
N GLN A 31 5.76 0.08 25.13
CA GLN A 31 7.10 0.21 25.74
C GLN A 31 7.08 0.81 27.14
N GLN A 32 6.20 1.77 27.40
CA GLN A 32 6.03 2.34 28.75
C GLN A 32 5.51 1.29 29.75
N GLN A 33 4.60 0.41 29.33
CA GLN A 33 4.07 -0.66 30.18
C GLN A 33 5.05 -1.83 30.36
N TYR A 34 5.90 -2.09 29.35
CA TYR A 34 6.80 -3.23 29.32
C TYR A 34 8.25 -2.84 28.96
N PRO A 35 8.94 -2.04 29.78
CA PRO A 35 10.25 -1.47 29.44
C PRO A 35 11.37 -2.49 29.20
N ASN A 36 11.18 -3.72 29.68
CA ASN A 36 12.13 -4.83 29.50
C ASN A 36 11.90 -5.60 28.19
N LEU A 37 10.78 -5.38 27.49
CA LEU A 37 10.48 -6.03 26.21
C LEU A 37 10.93 -5.14 25.05
N LYS A 38 12.10 -5.44 24.49
CA LYS A 38 12.65 -4.72 23.34
C LYS A 38 12.64 -5.62 22.10
N PRO A 39 11.91 -5.26 21.03
CA PRO A 39 11.97 -6.01 19.77
C PRO A 39 13.39 -5.98 19.22
N THR A 40 13.92 -7.14 18.85
CA THR A 40 15.21 -7.25 18.16
C THR A 40 15.09 -7.04 16.65
N LEU A 41 13.86 -7.14 16.13
CA LEU A 41 13.52 -6.98 14.73
C LEU A 41 12.18 -6.25 14.63
N MET A 42 12.07 -5.38 13.64
CA MET A 42 10.82 -4.73 13.26
C MET A 42 10.65 -4.78 11.75
N ALA A 43 9.41 -4.97 11.32
CA ALA A 43 9.03 -4.90 9.93
C ALA A 43 7.67 -4.24 9.84
N GLY A 44 7.40 -3.58 8.72
CA GLY A 44 6.13 -2.94 8.49
C GLY A 44 5.69 -3.12 7.05
N HIS A 45 4.43 -3.49 6.87
CA HIS A 45 3.87 -3.69 5.54
C HIS A 45 3.49 -2.35 4.91
N SER A 46 4.05 -2.03 3.74
CA SER A 46 3.74 -0.79 3.00
C SER A 46 4.02 0.44 3.87
N LEU A 47 3.00 1.27 4.17
CA LEU A 47 3.13 2.41 5.08
C LEU A 47 3.70 2.00 6.46
N GLY A 48 3.41 0.79 6.93
CA GLY A 48 3.88 0.32 8.22
C GLY A 48 5.41 0.35 8.35
N GLU A 49 6.16 0.31 7.23
CA GLU A 49 7.61 0.41 7.23
C GLU A 49 8.08 1.72 7.89
N TYR A 50 7.40 2.83 7.63
CA TYR A 50 7.70 4.13 8.24
C TYR A 50 7.44 4.12 9.75
N SER A 51 6.33 3.48 10.18
CA SER A 51 6.06 3.28 11.61
C SER A 51 7.17 2.44 12.28
N ALA A 52 7.61 1.37 11.62
CA ALA A 52 8.69 0.52 12.11
C ALA A 52 10.02 1.28 12.21
N LEU A 53 10.36 2.09 11.19
CA LEU A 53 11.56 2.92 11.19
C LEU A 53 11.55 3.97 12.32
N VAL A 54 10.40 4.59 12.60
CA VAL A 54 10.26 5.50 13.74
C VAL A 54 10.40 4.76 15.07
N CYS A 55 9.77 3.58 15.21
CA CYS A 55 9.85 2.79 16.45
C CYS A 55 11.24 2.18 16.69
N ALA A 56 12.04 2.06 15.63
CA ALA A 56 13.44 1.64 15.67
C ALA A 56 14.43 2.82 15.74
N ASP A 57 13.95 4.04 15.98
CA ASP A 57 14.74 5.27 16.11
C ASP A 57 15.59 5.62 14.86
N VAL A 58 15.18 5.16 13.66
CA VAL A 58 15.87 5.45 12.39
C VAL A 58 15.45 6.79 11.79
N ILE A 59 14.19 7.17 11.99
CA ILE A 59 13.61 8.43 11.48
C ILE A 59 12.86 9.11 12.63
N ASP A 60 13.05 10.42 12.79
CA ASP A 60 12.30 11.20 13.77
C ASP A 60 10.81 11.21 13.46
N PHE A 61 9.98 11.13 14.51
CA PHE A 61 8.53 11.05 14.38
C PHE A 61 7.92 12.19 13.56
N GLU A 62 8.34 13.43 13.83
CA GLU A 62 7.80 14.62 13.14
C GLU A 62 8.14 14.62 11.65
N ASP A 63 9.36 14.19 11.31
CA ASP A 63 9.79 14.12 9.91
C ASP A 63 9.15 12.95 9.19
N ALA A 64 8.94 11.82 9.87
CA ALA A 64 8.16 10.72 9.34
C ALA A 64 6.71 11.13 9.02
N ILE A 65 6.07 11.95 9.87
CA ILE A 65 4.72 12.50 9.60
C ILE A 65 4.70 13.33 8.32
N LYS A 66 5.63 14.28 8.17
CA LYS A 66 5.74 15.13 6.95
C LYS A 66 6.02 14.27 5.72
N LEU A 67 6.90 13.29 5.86
CA LEU A 67 7.31 12.38 4.80
C LEU A 67 6.16 11.51 4.29
N VAL A 68 5.37 10.90 5.18
CA VAL A 68 4.25 10.06 4.76
C VAL A 68 3.05 10.86 4.25
N GLU A 69 2.87 12.11 4.71
CA GLU A 69 1.93 13.05 4.10
C GLU A 69 2.36 13.36 2.66
N LEU A 70 3.63 13.73 2.45
CA LEU A 70 4.19 13.98 1.12
C LEU A 70 4.07 12.74 0.23
N ARG A 71 4.41 11.56 0.74
CA ARG A 71 4.24 10.28 0.05
C ARG A 71 2.81 10.10 -0.43
N GLY A 72 1.82 10.33 0.44
CA GLY A 72 0.42 10.22 0.07
C GLY A 72 -0.02 11.21 -1.01
N LYS A 73 0.48 12.46 -0.95
CA LYS A 73 0.21 13.48 -1.99
C LYS A 73 0.79 13.05 -3.34
N LEU A 74 2.05 12.62 -3.35
CA LEU A 74 2.74 12.18 -4.57
C LEU A 74 2.11 10.93 -5.18
N MET A 75 1.69 9.96 -4.36
CA MET A 75 0.96 8.78 -4.83
C MET A 75 -0.36 9.16 -5.51
N GLN A 76 -1.12 10.09 -4.94
CA GLN A 76 -2.37 10.55 -5.56
C GLN A 76 -2.11 11.27 -6.89
N GLN A 77 -1.07 12.10 -6.95
CA GLN A 77 -0.74 12.86 -8.16
C GLN A 77 -0.19 12.00 -9.30
N ALA A 78 0.35 10.81 -9.00
CA ALA A 78 0.99 9.97 -10.00
C ALA A 78 0.01 9.39 -11.04
N VAL A 79 -1.27 9.29 -10.69
CA VAL A 79 -2.29 8.66 -11.54
C VAL A 79 -3.59 9.47 -11.44
N PRO A 80 -4.23 9.85 -12.56
CA PRO A 80 -5.53 10.53 -12.51
C PRO A 80 -6.57 9.72 -11.73
N GLU A 81 -7.40 10.41 -10.95
CA GLU A 81 -8.42 9.76 -10.12
C GLU A 81 -9.33 8.85 -10.97
N GLY A 82 -9.63 7.66 -10.46
CA GLY A 82 -10.48 6.67 -11.13
C GLY A 82 -9.83 5.88 -12.27
N THR A 83 -8.58 6.17 -12.64
CA THR A 83 -7.88 5.45 -13.73
C THR A 83 -7.02 4.27 -13.28
N GLY A 84 -6.77 4.14 -11.97
CA GLY A 84 -6.10 3.00 -11.36
C GLY A 84 -7.06 2.11 -10.54
N ALA A 85 -6.68 0.85 -10.35
CA ALA A 85 -7.42 -0.07 -9.48
C ALA A 85 -6.49 -1.05 -8.76
N MET A 86 -7.01 -1.69 -7.71
CA MET A 86 -6.38 -2.81 -7.02
C MET A 86 -7.41 -3.89 -6.71
N TYR A 87 -7.05 -5.16 -6.88
CA TYR A 87 -7.92 -6.31 -6.59
C TYR A 87 -7.20 -7.32 -5.69
N ALA A 88 -7.90 -7.85 -4.68
CA ALA A 88 -7.44 -9.00 -3.93
C ALA A 88 -7.86 -10.30 -4.63
N ILE A 89 -6.88 -11.12 -4.99
CA ILE A 89 -7.05 -12.45 -5.58
C ILE A 89 -6.83 -13.50 -4.50
N ILE A 90 -7.83 -14.36 -4.30
CA ILE A 90 -7.86 -15.35 -3.22
C ILE A 90 -7.94 -16.76 -3.80
N GLY A 91 -7.09 -17.65 -3.31
CA GLY A 91 -7.10 -19.08 -3.63
C GLY A 91 -6.56 -19.42 -5.00
N LEU A 92 -5.63 -18.64 -5.53
CA LEU A 92 -4.87 -18.94 -6.74
C LEU A 92 -3.37 -18.88 -6.43
N ASP A 93 -2.60 -19.69 -7.15
CA ASP A 93 -1.15 -19.77 -7.03
C ASP A 93 -0.46 -18.51 -7.59
N ASN A 94 0.71 -18.16 -7.04
CA ASN A 94 1.40 -16.91 -7.34
C ASN A 94 1.78 -16.83 -8.82
N GLU A 95 2.31 -17.91 -9.38
CA GLU A 95 2.76 -18.01 -10.76
C GLU A 95 1.59 -17.85 -11.73
N ALA A 96 0.44 -18.44 -11.41
CA ALA A 96 -0.79 -18.29 -12.19
C ALA A 96 -1.31 -16.84 -12.17
N ILE A 97 -1.23 -16.15 -11.02
CA ILE A 97 -1.60 -14.74 -10.90
C ILE A 97 -0.66 -13.84 -11.71
N ILE A 98 0.65 -14.08 -11.60
CA ILE A 98 1.66 -13.32 -12.36
C ILE A 98 1.42 -13.49 -13.87
N LYS A 99 1.15 -14.72 -14.32
CA LYS A 99 0.81 -15.00 -15.71
C LYS A 99 -0.47 -14.27 -16.14
N ALA A 100 -1.53 -14.34 -15.34
CA ALA A 100 -2.79 -13.65 -15.64
C ALA A 100 -2.61 -12.13 -15.76
N CYS A 101 -1.75 -11.51 -14.93
CA CYS A 101 -1.39 -10.10 -15.10
C CYS A 101 -0.65 -9.86 -16.42
N ALA A 102 0.38 -10.64 -16.73
CA ALA A 102 1.16 -10.47 -17.96
C ALA A 102 0.30 -10.61 -19.23
N ASP A 103 -0.58 -11.62 -19.28
CA ASP A 103 -1.49 -11.83 -20.41
C ASP A 103 -2.54 -10.71 -20.55
N SER A 104 -2.86 -10.02 -19.44
CA SER A 104 -3.88 -8.97 -19.38
C SER A 104 -3.34 -7.55 -19.58
N GLU A 105 -2.01 -7.38 -19.64
CA GLU A 105 -1.35 -6.07 -19.74
C GLU A 105 -1.85 -5.30 -20.97
N GLN A 106 -1.75 -5.88 -22.17
CA GLN A 106 -2.23 -5.28 -23.42
C GLN A 106 -1.75 -3.82 -23.63
N GLY A 107 -0.53 -3.52 -23.20
CA GLY A 107 0.05 -2.16 -23.26
C GLY A 107 -0.29 -1.25 -22.08
N GLU A 108 -1.06 -1.72 -21.11
CA GLU A 108 -1.44 -1.02 -19.88
C GLU A 108 -0.85 -1.71 -18.64
N VAL A 109 -0.35 -0.94 -17.67
CA VAL A 109 0.28 -1.51 -16.47
C VAL A 109 -0.70 -2.37 -15.66
N VAL A 110 -0.32 -3.61 -15.35
CA VAL A 110 -0.93 -4.44 -14.29
C VAL A 110 0.11 -5.43 -13.76
N SER A 111 0.15 -5.63 -12.45
CA SER A 111 1.08 -6.56 -11.81
C SER A 111 0.54 -7.10 -10.49
N ALA A 112 1.01 -8.27 -10.08
CA ALA A 112 0.95 -8.69 -8.68
C ALA A 112 1.86 -7.80 -7.83
N VAL A 113 1.32 -7.23 -6.74
CA VAL A 113 2.01 -6.18 -5.97
C VAL A 113 2.10 -6.43 -4.47
N ASN A 114 1.22 -7.26 -3.89
CA ASN A 114 1.33 -7.66 -2.49
C ASN A 114 1.10 -9.16 -2.35
N PHE A 115 2.14 -9.91 -2.02
CA PHE A 115 2.08 -11.34 -1.70
C PHE A 115 1.91 -11.50 -0.20
N ASN A 116 0.67 -11.37 0.26
CA ASN A 116 0.36 -11.23 1.69
C ASN A 116 0.40 -12.56 2.44
N SER A 117 -0.09 -13.63 1.81
CA SER A 117 -0.06 -14.99 2.35
C SER A 117 -0.15 -16.00 1.20
N PRO A 118 0.12 -17.30 1.46
CA PRO A 118 -0.23 -18.35 0.51
C PRO A 118 -1.70 -18.22 0.06
N GLY A 119 -1.92 -18.11 -1.25
CA GLY A 119 -3.24 -17.94 -1.83
C GLY A 119 -3.91 -16.59 -1.58
N GLN A 120 -3.19 -15.55 -1.14
CA GLN A 120 -3.71 -14.18 -1.09
C GLN A 120 -2.72 -13.18 -1.68
N VAL A 121 -3.04 -12.69 -2.88
CA VAL A 121 -2.22 -11.71 -3.59
C VAL A 121 -3.06 -10.52 -4.00
N VAL A 122 -2.51 -9.32 -3.92
CA VAL A 122 -3.13 -8.13 -4.50
C VAL A 122 -2.51 -7.84 -5.85
N ILE A 123 -3.33 -7.58 -6.86
CA ILE A 123 -2.92 -7.05 -8.16
C ILE A 123 -3.26 -5.56 -8.24
N ALA A 124 -2.46 -4.77 -8.95
CA ALA A 124 -2.66 -3.33 -9.11
C ALA A 124 -2.15 -2.82 -10.45
N GLY A 125 -2.72 -1.71 -10.92
CA GLY A 125 -2.40 -1.15 -12.23
C GLY A 125 -3.47 -0.20 -12.76
N ALA A 126 -3.48 -0.03 -14.08
CA ALA A 126 -4.55 0.65 -14.81
C ALA A 126 -5.86 -0.11 -14.62
N LYS A 127 -6.96 0.63 -14.44
CA LYS A 127 -8.25 0.05 -14.08
C LYS A 127 -8.69 -1.05 -15.04
N ALA A 128 -8.65 -0.80 -16.34
CA ALA A 128 -9.07 -1.76 -17.36
C ALA A 128 -8.18 -3.03 -17.34
N ALA A 129 -6.86 -2.87 -17.22
CA ALA A 129 -5.92 -4.01 -17.14
C ALA A 129 -6.11 -4.85 -15.88
N VAL A 130 -6.34 -4.22 -14.74
CA VAL A 130 -6.63 -4.91 -13.47
C VAL A 130 -7.96 -5.67 -13.53
N GLU A 131 -8.99 -5.08 -14.12
CA GLU A 131 -10.30 -5.73 -14.29
C GLU A 131 -10.19 -6.95 -15.20
N ARG A 132 -9.45 -6.86 -16.32
CA ARG A 132 -9.13 -8.01 -17.20
C ARG A 132 -8.37 -9.09 -16.43
N ALA A 133 -7.31 -8.71 -15.71
CA ALA A 133 -6.50 -9.66 -14.93
C ALA A 133 -7.31 -10.35 -13.82
N ALA A 134 -8.24 -9.64 -13.19
CA ALA A 134 -9.13 -10.20 -12.18
C ALA A 134 -10.05 -11.28 -12.77
N VAL A 135 -10.60 -11.06 -13.97
CA VAL A 135 -11.38 -12.06 -14.72
C VAL A 135 -10.50 -13.26 -15.09
N ALA A 136 -9.32 -13.02 -15.65
CA ALA A 136 -8.38 -14.09 -16.02
C ALA A 136 -7.97 -14.93 -14.79
N CYS A 137 -7.75 -14.31 -13.62
CA CYS A 137 -7.49 -15.03 -12.37
C CYS A 137 -8.68 -15.91 -11.97
N LYS A 138 -9.92 -15.41 -12.12
CA LYS A 138 -11.14 -16.19 -11.83
C LYS A 138 -11.26 -17.40 -12.75
N GLU A 139 -11.00 -17.23 -14.05
CA GLU A 139 -11.00 -18.31 -15.04
C GLU A 139 -9.89 -19.34 -14.77
N ALA A 140 -8.73 -18.88 -14.29
CA ALA A 140 -7.61 -19.73 -13.89
C ALA A 140 -7.82 -20.47 -12.55
N GLY A 141 -8.97 -20.28 -11.88
CA GLY A 141 -9.34 -21.04 -10.69
C GLY A 141 -9.28 -20.27 -9.37
N ALA A 142 -9.07 -18.93 -9.39
CA ALA A 142 -9.16 -18.14 -8.17
C ALA A 142 -10.55 -18.29 -7.51
N LYS A 143 -10.59 -18.53 -6.20
CA LYS A 143 -11.83 -18.58 -5.42
C LYS A 143 -12.54 -17.23 -5.46
N ARG A 144 -11.81 -16.13 -5.25
CA ARG A 144 -12.36 -14.76 -5.28
C ARG A 144 -11.40 -13.80 -5.98
N ALA A 145 -11.96 -12.80 -6.63
CA ALA A 145 -11.27 -11.60 -7.08
C ALA A 145 -12.13 -10.40 -6.64
N LEU A 146 -11.62 -9.58 -5.72
CA LEU A 146 -12.40 -8.54 -5.05
C LEU A 146 -11.78 -7.17 -5.28
N PRO A 147 -12.54 -6.15 -5.75
CA PRO A 147 -12.04 -4.80 -5.81
C PRO A 147 -11.71 -4.29 -4.42
N LEU A 148 -10.61 -3.55 -4.28
CA LEU A 148 -10.23 -2.87 -3.05
C LEU A 148 -10.68 -1.40 -3.11
N ALA A 149 -11.26 -0.91 -2.01
CA ALA A 149 -11.64 0.50 -1.87
C ALA A 149 -10.40 1.35 -1.55
N VAL A 150 -9.59 1.62 -2.57
CA VAL A 150 -8.34 2.40 -2.47
C VAL A 150 -8.30 3.49 -3.55
N SER A 151 -7.69 4.64 -3.22
CA SER A 151 -7.65 5.79 -4.14
C SER A 151 -6.49 5.77 -5.14
N VAL A 152 -5.56 4.82 -5.01
CA VAL A 152 -4.30 4.76 -5.77
C VAL A 152 -3.88 3.31 -6.06
N PRO A 153 -3.38 2.99 -7.28
CA PRO A 153 -2.86 1.67 -7.62
C PRO A 153 -1.44 1.51 -7.04
N SER A 154 -1.36 1.30 -5.74
CA SER A 154 -0.09 1.26 -4.99
C SER A 154 0.82 0.11 -5.43
N HIS A 155 2.13 0.27 -5.22
CA HIS A 155 3.15 -0.78 -5.42
C HIS A 155 3.30 -1.31 -6.86
N CYS A 156 2.74 -0.63 -7.86
CA CYS A 156 2.92 -0.96 -9.28
C CYS A 156 3.75 0.11 -10.03
N ALA A 157 4.07 -0.16 -11.30
CA ALA A 157 4.88 0.73 -12.13
C ALA A 157 4.28 2.14 -12.32
N LEU A 158 2.97 2.32 -12.15
CA LEU A 158 2.32 3.64 -12.18
C LEU A 158 2.79 4.56 -11.04
N MET A 159 3.37 4.02 -9.97
CA MET A 159 3.92 4.81 -8.85
C MET A 159 5.36 5.29 -9.08
N LYS A 160 6.00 4.96 -10.22
CA LYS A 160 7.36 5.41 -10.55
C LYS A 160 7.54 6.94 -10.46
N PRO A 161 6.60 7.79 -10.93
CA PRO A 161 6.71 9.24 -10.76
C PRO A 161 6.77 9.66 -9.29
N ALA A 162 5.90 9.11 -8.44
CA ALA A 162 5.91 9.38 -7.00
C ALA A 162 7.22 8.97 -6.34
N SER A 163 7.75 7.79 -6.70
CA SER A 163 9.04 7.30 -6.20
C SER A 163 10.20 8.21 -6.59
N ARG A 164 10.26 8.72 -7.83
CA ARG A 164 11.32 9.67 -8.22
C ARG A 164 11.24 10.98 -7.44
N SER A 165 10.03 11.52 -7.28
CA SER A 165 9.82 12.78 -6.58
C SER A 165 10.19 12.68 -5.10
N ILE A 166 9.83 11.57 -4.42
CA ILE A 166 10.14 11.42 -2.99
C ILE A 166 11.64 11.20 -2.75
N SER A 167 12.36 10.51 -3.64
CA SER A 167 13.82 10.34 -3.51
C SER A 167 14.59 11.66 -3.64
N GLY A 168 14.03 12.66 -4.33
CA GLY A 168 14.61 14.00 -4.39
C GLY A 168 14.53 14.76 -3.07
N PHE A 169 13.68 14.34 -2.14
CA PHE A 169 13.51 14.99 -0.82
C PHE A 169 14.61 14.65 0.18
N PHE A 170 15.26 13.49 0.01
CA PHE A 170 16.35 13.03 0.90
C PHE A 170 17.75 13.43 0.42
N ARG A 171 17.85 14.36 -0.53
CA ARG A 171 19.11 14.85 -1.10
C ARG A 171 19.43 16.26 -0.64
#